data_AF-A0A7V2QFK6-F1
#
_entry.id   AF-A0A7V2QFK6-F1
#
_cell.length_a   1.000
_cell.length_b   1.000
_cell.length_c   1.000
_cell.angle_alpha   90.00
_cell.angle_beta   90.00
_cell.angle_gamma   90.00
#
_symmetry.space_group_name_H-M   'P 1'
#
loop_
_entity.id
_entity.type
_entity.pdbx_description
1 polymer ?
#
loop_
_entity_poly.entity_id
_entity_poly.type
_entity_poly.pdbx_seq_one_letter_code
_entity_poly.pdbx_strand_id
1 'polypeptide(L)'
;MRPLIITALYPPAVGGAATYFGAVTPRLARREEIEQLIVLTEHLPGLPRRQRQGKLEVLRLLPARVSLPQRRWLGHAATYVWTQLWFAARLPSFVQRYRIDLIHFHTRYRGRLFYAALRRSRVPVVADLRDKMADPARLASTAHRLLCCAEGVQRFAIA
;
A
#
# COMPACT_ATOMS: atom_id res chain seq x y z
N MET A 1 -11.18 5.34 -14.27
CA MET A 1 -10.11 4.50 -13.68
C MET A 1 -10.32 4.25 -12.19
N ARG A 2 -9.84 3.11 -11.68
CA ARG A 2 -10.02 2.62 -10.30
C ARG A 2 -8.69 2.24 -9.64
N PRO A 3 -7.94 3.21 -9.09
CA PRO A 3 -6.69 2.94 -8.40
C PRO A 3 -6.89 2.27 -7.03
N LEU A 4 -5.97 1.38 -6.69
CA LEU A 4 -5.78 0.80 -5.37
C LEU A 4 -4.49 1.34 -4.75
N ILE A 5 -4.60 2.08 -3.64
CA ILE A 5 -3.46 2.46 -2.81
C ILE A 5 -3.29 1.43 -1.68
N ILE A 6 -2.12 0.81 -1.58
CA ILE A 6 -1.78 -0.13 -0.50
C ILE A 6 -0.74 0.55 0.40
N THR A 7 -1.13 0.90 1.63
CA THR A 7 -0.22 1.53 2.59
C THR A 7 -0.47 1.01 4.00
N ALA A 8 0.61 0.79 4.76
CA ALA A 8 0.50 0.43 6.16
C ALA A 8 0.13 1.63 7.05
N LEU A 9 0.29 2.84 6.51
CA LEU A 9 0.22 4.11 7.24
C LEU A 9 -0.78 5.02 6.52
N TYR A 10 -1.96 5.15 7.11
CA TYR A 10 -3.05 6.01 6.64
C TYR A 10 -3.76 6.64 7.86
N PRO A 11 -4.29 7.87 7.78
CA PRO A 11 -4.96 8.49 8.92
C PRO A 11 -6.03 7.60 9.57
N PRO A 12 -6.10 7.57 10.91
CA PRO A 12 -5.41 8.43 11.88
C PRO A 12 -4.04 7.93 12.35
N ALA A 13 -3.39 7.00 11.64
CA ALA A 13 -2.00 6.66 11.95
C ALA A 13 -1.09 7.90 11.88
N VAL A 14 0.00 7.90 12.66
CA VAL A 14 0.94 9.02 12.75
C VAL A 14 2.20 8.79 11.91
N GLY A 15 2.86 9.88 11.52
CA GLY A 15 4.13 9.88 10.78
C GLY A 15 4.00 10.35 9.33
N GLY A 16 5.15 10.65 8.71
CA GLY A 16 5.21 11.33 7.41
C GLY A 16 4.45 10.64 6.29
N ALA A 17 4.48 9.30 6.23
CA ALA A 17 3.73 8.54 5.22
C ALA A 17 2.20 8.64 5.43
N ALA A 18 1.73 8.58 6.69
CA ALA A 18 0.30 8.73 6.98
C ALA A 18 -0.20 10.14 6.64
N THR A 19 0.58 11.18 6.98
CA THR A 19 0.29 12.56 6.58
C THR A 19 0.25 12.72 5.06
N TYR A 20 1.24 12.16 4.36
CA TYR A 20 1.31 12.20 2.90
C TYR A 20 0.09 11.54 2.25
N PHE A 21 -0.23 10.29 2.63
CA PHE A 21 -1.39 9.60 2.06
C PHE A 21 -2.69 10.30 2.44
N GLY A 22 -2.82 10.81 3.68
CA GLY A 22 -3.96 11.61 4.10
C GLY A 22 -4.19 12.88 3.28
N ALA A 23 -3.12 13.51 2.79
CA ALA A 23 -3.21 14.71 1.96
C ALA A 23 -3.48 14.39 0.48
N VAL A 24 -2.87 13.32 -0.06
CA VAL A 24 -2.95 13.02 -1.49
C VAL A 24 -4.23 12.31 -1.89
N THR A 25 -4.75 11.38 -1.08
CA THR A 25 -5.91 10.56 -1.47
C THR A 25 -7.21 11.36 -1.65
N PRO A 26 -7.56 12.38 -0.83
CA PRO A 26 -8.76 13.16 -1.07
C PRO A 26 -8.66 14.01 -2.34
N ARG A 27 -7.44 14.48 -2.68
CA ARG A 27 -7.19 15.25 -3.90
C ARG A 27 -7.28 14.37 -5.14
N LEU A 28 -6.70 13.18 -5.09
CA LEU A 28 -6.82 12.20 -6.17
C LEU A 28 -8.27 11.77 -6.38
N ALA A 29 -9.04 11.53 -5.31
CA ALA A 29 -10.45 11.16 -5.42
C ALA A 29 -11.34 12.24 -6.05
N ARG A 30 -10.89 13.51 -6.15
CA ARG A 30 -11.62 14.60 -6.81
C ARG A 30 -11.35 14.70 -8.31
N ARG A 31 -10.34 14.00 -8.83
CA ARG A 31 -10.04 13.95 -10.26
C ARG A 31 -11.19 13.31 -11.02
N GLU A 32 -11.48 13.82 -12.22
CA GLU A 32 -12.61 13.35 -13.04
C GLU A 32 -12.36 11.92 -13.55
N GLU A 33 -11.11 11.64 -13.88
CA GLU A 33 -10.64 10.36 -14.42
C GLU A 33 -10.74 9.22 -13.39
N ILE A 34 -10.75 9.55 -12.10
CA ILE A 34 -10.94 8.59 -11.01
C ILE A 34 -12.44 8.32 -10.82
N GLU A 35 -12.86 7.08 -11.03
CA GLU A 35 -14.22 6.63 -10.70
C GLU A 35 -14.33 6.26 -9.22
N GLN A 36 -13.32 5.54 -8.72
CA GLN A 36 -13.25 5.06 -7.34
C GLN A 36 -11.78 4.90 -6.94
N LEU A 37 -11.40 5.48 -5.80
CA LEU A 37 -10.09 5.30 -5.20
C LEU A 37 -10.23 4.43 -3.96
N ILE A 38 -9.56 3.28 -3.95
CA ILE A 38 -9.54 2.40 -2.79
C ILE A 38 -8.21 2.53 -2.06
N VAL A 39 -8.25 2.71 -0.75
CA VAL A 39 -7.08 2.66 0.14
C VAL A 39 -7.17 1.39 0.98
N LEU A 40 -6.29 0.43 0.74
CA LEU A 40 -6.13 -0.77 1.56
C LEU A 40 -5.03 -0.52 2.60
N THR A 41 -5.42 -0.55 3.87
CA THR A 41 -4.54 -0.24 5.01
C THR A 41 -4.75 -1.20 6.18
N GLU A 42 -3.93 -1.01 7.21
CA GLU A 42 -3.98 -1.79 8.45
C GLU A 42 -5.27 -1.57 9.22
N HIS A 43 -5.72 -2.62 9.88
CA HIS A 43 -6.76 -2.57 10.89
C HIS A 43 -6.28 -1.73 12.07
N LEU A 44 -7.14 -0.84 12.55
CA LEU A 44 -6.89 -0.02 13.73
C LEU A 44 -8.03 -0.23 14.73
N PRO A 45 -7.73 -0.51 16.01
CA PRO A 45 -8.75 -0.64 17.04
C PRO A 45 -9.65 0.59 17.10
N GLY A 46 -10.96 0.38 17.26
CA GLY A 46 -11.95 1.46 17.35
C GLY A 46 -12.33 2.13 16.03
N LEU A 47 -11.75 1.72 14.89
CA LEU A 47 -12.11 2.26 13.58
C LEU A 47 -12.90 1.26 12.73
N PRO A 48 -13.81 1.74 11.87
CA PRO A 48 -14.55 0.88 10.96
C PRO A 48 -13.61 0.21 9.94
N ARG A 49 -13.86 -1.07 9.66
CA ARG A 49 -13.14 -1.85 8.64
C ARG A 49 -13.30 -1.28 7.24
N ARG A 50 -14.42 -0.62 6.96
CA ARG A 50 -14.74 0.03 5.69
C ARG A 50 -15.28 1.42 5.99
N GLN A 51 -14.74 2.42 5.32
CA GLN A 51 -15.19 3.81 5.40
C GLN A 51 -15.23 4.39 4.00
N ARG A 52 -16.37 4.94 3.59
CA ARG A 52 -16.54 5.51 2.25
C ARG A 52 -16.92 6.97 2.35
N GLN A 53 -16.29 7.80 1.51
CA GLN A 53 -16.59 9.21 1.36
C GLN A 53 -16.51 9.58 -0.12
N GLY A 54 -17.67 9.67 -0.79
CA GLY A 54 -17.75 9.87 -2.23
C GLY A 54 -17.05 8.76 -3.02
N LYS A 55 -16.08 9.14 -3.86
CA LYS A 55 -15.24 8.24 -4.67
C LYS A 55 -14.13 7.54 -3.85
N LEU A 56 -13.83 8.03 -2.64
CA LEU A 56 -12.79 7.46 -1.77
C LEU A 56 -13.37 6.36 -0.88
N GLU A 57 -12.72 5.21 -0.87
CA GLU A 57 -13.04 4.09 0.02
C GLU A 57 -11.80 3.61 0.76
N VAL A 58 -11.85 3.63 2.09
CA VAL A 58 -10.77 3.17 2.96
C VAL A 58 -11.15 1.81 3.55
N LEU A 59 -10.30 0.82 3.31
CA LEU A 59 -10.44 -0.56 3.74
C LEU A 59 -9.32 -0.93 4.71
N ARG A 60 -9.66 -1.05 5.99
CA ARG A 60 -8.76 -1.38 7.10
C ARG A 60 -8.75 -2.88 7.35
N LEU A 61 -8.23 -3.64 6.37
CA LEU A 61 -8.29 -5.10 6.32
C LEU A 61 -6.95 -5.78 6.57
N LEU A 62 -5.84 -5.04 6.47
CA LEU A 62 -4.52 -5.61 6.68
C LEU A 62 -4.22 -5.77 8.17
N PRO A 63 -3.40 -6.73 8.56
CA PRO A 63 -3.01 -6.92 9.96
C PRO A 63 -2.23 -5.69 10.44
N ALA A 64 -2.58 -5.14 11.61
CA ALA A 64 -1.80 -4.06 12.22
C ALA A 64 -0.36 -4.54 12.44
N ARG A 65 0.62 -3.86 11.86
CA ARG A 65 2.04 -4.21 11.94
C ARG A 65 2.90 -2.97 12.09
N VAL A 66 2.64 -1.93 11.30
CA VAL A 66 3.44 -0.70 11.25
C VAL A 66 2.76 0.42 12.04
N SER A 67 1.43 0.44 12.12
CA SER A 67 0.68 1.55 12.72
C SER A 67 0.64 1.55 14.26
N LEU A 68 1.06 0.47 14.93
CA LEU A 68 0.99 0.35 16.39
C LEU A 68 2.40 0.38 17.02
N PRO A 69 2.66 1.26 18.00
CA PRO A 69 4.01 1.53 18.51
C PRO A 69 4.61 0.45 19.43
N GLN A 70 3.87 -0.58 19.84
CA GLN A 70 4.38 -1.58 20.79
C GLN A 70 3.93 -3.00 20.43
N ARG A 71 4.86 -3.81 19.92
CA ARG A 71 4.69 -5.27 19.84
C ARG A 71 5.98 -6.00 20.18
N ARG A 72 5.84 -7.06 20.98
CA ARG A 72 6.88 -8.07 21.19
C ARG A 72 7.28 -8.65 19.82
N TRP A 73 8.57 -8.92 19.63
CA TRP A 73 9.15 -9.35 18.34
C TRP A 73 8.40 -10.51 17.67
N LEU A 74 7.93 -11.49 18.45
CA LEU A 74 7.11 -12.62 17.97
C LEU A 74 5.81 -12.15 17.31
N GLY A 75 5.12 -11.19 17.91
CA GLY A 75 3.89 -10.62 17.37
C GLY A 75 4.13 -9.88 16.06
N HIS A 76 5.28 -9.23 15.91
CA HIS A 76 5.65 -8.57 14.66
C HIS A 76 6.01 -9.57 13.54
N ALA A 77 6.70 -10.66 13.86
CA ALA A 77 6.99 -11.73 12.90
C ALA A 77 5.71 -12.44 12.43
N ALA A 78 4.81 -12.78 13.36
CA ALA A 78 3.54 -13.42 13.05
C ALA A 78 2.67 -12.54 12.14
N THR A 79 2.55 -11.24 12.43
CA THR A 79 1.76 -10.34 11.58
C THR A 79 2.41 -10.05 10.24
N TYR A 80 3.74 -10.10 10.15
CA TYR A 80 4.42 -10.07 8.86
C TYR A 80 4.03 -11.28 7.99
N VAL A 81 4.17 -12.50 8.52
CA VAL A 81 3.83 -13.73 7.78
C VAL A 81 2.36 -13.72 7.38
N TRP A 82 1.46 -13.39 8.32
CA TRP A 82 0.03 -13.31 8.05
C TRP A 82 -0.31 -12.27 6.97
N THR A 83 0.36 -11.12 6.96
CA THR A 83 0.20 -10.11 5.91
C THR A 83 0.66 -10.64 4.54
N GLN A 84 1.80 -11.34 4.49
CA GLN A 84 2.29 -11.94 3.25
C GLN A 84 1.33 -12.99 2.70
N LEU A 85 0.78 -13.85 3.56
CA LEU A 85 -0.20 -14.86 3.18
C LEU A 85 -1.51 -14.21 2.72
N TRP A 86 -1.97 -13.16 3.39
CA TRP A 86 -3.15 -12.41 2.97
C TRP A 86 -2.97 -11.86 1.55
N PHE A 87 -1.83 -11.23 1.25
CA PHE A 87 -1.56 -10.74 -0.10
C PHE A 87 -1.49 -11.87 -1.12
N ALA A 88 -0.78 -12.95 -0.80
CA ALA A 88 -0.66 -14.09 -1.70
C ALA A 88 -2.02 -14.69 -2.07
N ALA A 89 -2.90 -14.85 -1.09
CA ALA A 89 -4.19 -15.49 -1.26
C ALA A 89 -5.26 -14.55 -1.84
N ARG A 90 -5.27 -13.28 -1.45
CA ARG A 90 -6.42 -12.40 -1.70
C ARG A 90 -6.19 -11.26 -2.67
N LEU A 91 -4.95 -10.79 -2.85
CA LEU A 91 -4.71 -9.57 -3.64
C LEU A 91 -5.15 -9.70 -5.11
N PRO A 92 -4.87 -10.80 -5.85
CA PRO A 92 -5.33 -10.93 -7.24
C PRO A 92 -6.85 -10.96 -7.37
N SER A 93 -7.54 -11.74 -6.54
CA SER A 93 -9.01 -11.79 -6.52
C SER A 93 -9.62 -10.46 -6.09
N PHE A 94 -8.95 -9.74 -5.18
CA PHE A 94 -9.35 -8.41 -4.76
C PHE A 94 -9.26 -7.42 -5.93
N VAL A 95 -8.15 -7.43 -6.68
CA VAL A 95 -7.96 -6.60 -7.88
C VAL A 95 -9.06 -6.87 -8.91
N GLN A 96 -9.39 -8.14 -9.17
CA GLN A 96 -10.47 -8.51 -10.08
C GLN A 96 -11.85 -8.05 -9.57
N ARG A 97 -12.17 -8.35 -8.30
CA ARG A 97 -13.48 -8.03 -7.69
C ARG A 97 -13.79 -6.54 -7.71
N TYR A 98 -12.79 -5.70 -7.42
CA TYR A 98 -12.95 -4.25 -7.39
C TYR A 98 -12.66 -3.58 -8.74
N ARG A 99 -12.30 -4.37 -9.76
CA ARG A 99 -11.92 -3.90 -11.11
C ARG A 99 -10.82 -2.83 -11.01
N ILE A 100 -9.77 -3.15 -10.28
CA ILE A 100 -8.65 -2.22 -10.07
C ILE A 100 -7.86 -2.09 -11.37
N ASP A 101 -7.58 -0.85 -11.79
CA ASP A 101 -6.83 -0.57 -13.02
C ASP A 101 -5.34 -0.31 -12.75
N LEU A 102 -5.00 0.06 -11.51
CA LEU A 102 -3.65 0.48 -11.11
C LEU A 102 -3.43 0.16 -9.62
N ILE A 103 -2.28 -0.40 -9.28
CA ILE A 103 -1.85 -0.54 -7.88
C ILE A 103 -0.75 0.47 -7.58
N HIS A 104 -0.95 1.29 -6.56
CA HIS A 104 0.06 2.18 -5.98
C HIS A 104 0.36 1.70 -4.57
N PHE A 105 1.58 1.25 -4.28
CA PHE A 105 1.89 0.73 -2.94
C PHE A 105 3.07 1.45 -2.27
N HIS A 106 2.98 1.60 -0.96
CA HIS A 106 4.07 2.09 -0.13
C HIS A 106 5.10 0.99 0.14
N THR A 107 6.39 1.27 -0.08
CA THR A 107 7.46 0.26 -0.05
C THR A 107 7.75 -0.36 1.32
N ARG A 108 7.12 0.12 2.39
CA ARG A 108 7.03 -0.61 3.68
C ARG A 108 6.44 -2.00 3.53
N TYR A 109 5.57 -2.23 2.54
CA TYR A 109 5.19 -3.59 2.13
C TYR A 109 6.23 -4.14 1.16
N ARG A 110 6.91 -5.18 1.63
CA ARG A 110 7.98 -5.91 0.93
C ARG A 110 7.87 -7.40 1.23
N GLY A 111 8.42 -8.23 0.35
CA GLY A 111 8.45 -9.68 0.53
C GLY A 111 8.15 -10.43 -0.76
N ARG A 112 8.68 -11.67 -0.86
CA ARG A 112 8.54 -12.49 -2.08
C ARG A 112 7.07 -12.77 -2.42
N LEU A 113 6.26 -13.12 -1.42
CA LEU A 113 4.85 -13.42 -1.61
C LEU A 113 4.03 -12.20 -2.02
N PHE A 114 4.29 -11.04 -1.40
CA PHE A 114 3.67 -9.78 -1.79
C PHE A 114 4.01 -9.40 -3.25
N TYR A 115 5.29 -9.43 -3.62
CA TYR A 115 5.70 -9.11 -5.00
C TYR A 115 5.17 -10.11 -6.03
N ALA A 116 5.12 -11.41 -5.68
CA ALA A 116 4.48 -12.41 -6.52
C ALA A 116 2.97 -12.17 -6.67
N ALA A 117 2.29 -11.67 -5.62
CA ALA A 117 0.89 -11.29 -5.70
C ALA A 117 0.68 -10.08 -6.62
N LEU A 118 1.51 -9.04 -6.51
CA LEU A 118 1.47 -7.88 -7.41
C LEU A 118 1.61 -8.30 -8.88
N ARG A 119 2.57 -9.17 -9.20
CA ARG A 119 2.75 -9.69 -10.57
C ARG A 119 1.54 -10.47 -11.07
N ARG A 120 0.93 -11.31 -10.21
CA ARG A 120 -0.29 -12.07 -10.54
C ARG A 120 -1.53 -11.20 -10.72
N SER A 121 -1.55 -9.99 -10.16
CA SER A 121 -2.65 -9.05 -10.35
C SER A 121 -2.77 -8.51 -11.77
N ARG A 122 -1.73 -8.63 -12.61
CA ARG A 122 -1.72 -8.25 -14.04
C ARG A 122 -2.21 -6.82 -14.34
N VAL A 123 -2.01 -5.90 -13.40
CA VAL A 123 -2.31 -4.48 -13.55
C VAL A 123 -1.02 -3.68 -13.36
N PRO A 124 -0.88 -2.50 -13.98
CA PRO A 124 0.27 -1.64 -13.75
C PRO A 124 0.48 -1.35 -12.25
N VAL A 125 1.75 -1.30 -11.84
CA VAL A 125 2.16 -1.16 -10.45
C VAL A 125 3.08 0.04 -10.30
N VAL A 126 2.75 0.93 -9.38
CA VAL A 126 3.55 2.07 -8.96
C VAL A 126 4.06 1.82 -7.53
N ALA A 127 5.37 1.81 -7.35
CA ALA A 127 5.98 1.75 -6.03
C ALA A 127 6.25 3.16 -5.51
N ASP A 128 5.93 3.41 -4.24
CA ASP A 128 6.16 4.69 -3.56
C ASP A 128 7.24 4.53 -2.49
N LEU A 129 8.44 4.99 -2.85
CA LEU A 129 9.66 4.85 -2.07
C LEU A 129 9.92 6.13 -1.27
N ARG A 130 9.79 6.01 0.05
CA ARG A 130 9.96 7.11 1.01
C ARG A 130 11.26 7.06 1.81
N ASP A 131 11.89 5.90 1.88
CA ASP A 131 13.11 5.65 2.63
C ASP A 131 14.01 4.67 1.85
N LYS A 132 15.24 4.47 2.32
CA LYS A 132 16.21 3.54 1.71
C LYS A 132 16.07 2.11 2.25
N MET A 133 14.90 1.72 2.78
CA MET A 133 14.72 0.40 3.39
C MET A 133 14.28 -0.68 2.39
N ALA A 134 13.96 -0.33 1.15
CA ALA A 134 13.59 -1.29 0.13
C ALA A 134 14.81 -1.77 -0.67
N ASP A 135 14.72 -2.98 -1.21
CA ASP A 135 15.70 -3.57 -2.13
C ASP A 135 15.42 -3.04 -3.56
N PRO A 136 16.29 -2.19 -4.13
CA PRO A 136 16.06 -1.56 -5.44
C PRO A 136 15.85 -2.57 -6.57
N ALA A 137 16.65 -3.65 -6.61
CA ALA A 137 16.58 -4.66 -7.65
C ALA A 137 15.21 -5.35 -7.68
N ARG A 138 14.63 -5.64 -6.51
CA ARG A 138 13.29 -6.24 -6.42
C ARG A 138 12.17 -5.27 -6.76
N LEU A 139 12.35 -3.98 -6.48
CA LEU A 139 11.39 -2.96 -6.87
C LEU A 139 11.39 -2.79 -8.39
N ALA A 140 12.56 -2.69 -9.01
CA ALA A 140 12.72 -2.59 -10.46
C ALA A 140 12.08 -3.78 -11.20
N SER A 141 12.19 -4.99 -10.66
CA SER A 141 11.59 -6.19 -11.27
C SER A 141 10.07 -6.33 -11.08
N THR A 142 9.43 -5.44 -10.30
CA THR A 142 8.02 -5.60 -9.88
C THR A 142 7.17 -4.36 -10.19
N ALA A 143 7.73 -3.18 -10.04
CA ALA A 143 7.04 -1.91 -10.28
C ALA A 143 7.29 -1.43 -11.71
N HIS A 144 6.24 -0.96 -12.37
CA HIS A 144 6.31 -0.38 -13.71
C HIS A 144 6.74 1.09 -13.66
N ARG A 145 6.49 1.75 -12.52
CA ARG A 145 6.91 3.11 -12.20
C ARG A 145 7.31 3.20 -10.74
N LEU A 146 8.24 4.09 -10.45
CA LEU A 146 8.70 4.39 -9.10
C LEU A 146 8.43 5.87 -8.81
N LEU A 147 7.84 6.16 -7.66
CA LEU A 147 7.72 7.48 -7.09
C LEU A 147 8.69 7.58 -5.92
N CYS A 148 9.58 8.57 -5.94
CA CYS A 148 10.52 8.82 -4.87
C CYS A 148 10.16 10.14 -4.18
N CYS A 149 10.29 10.20 -2.85
CA CYS A 149 10.02 11.45 -2.12
C CYS A 149 11.09 12.53 -2.30
N ALA A 150 12.30 12.15 -2.72
CA ALA A 150 13.44 13.05 -2.85
C ALA A 150 14.46 12.48 -3.84
N GLU A 151 15.28 13.34 -4.44
CA GLU A 151 16.35 12.95 -5.37
C GLU A 151 17.32 11.95 -4.76
N GLY A 152 17.70 12.12 -3.49
CA GLY A 152 18.62 11.19 -2.81
C GLY A 152 18.06 9.77 -2.66
N VAL A 153 16.71 9.64 -2.63
CA VAL A 153 16.03 8.33 -2.63
C VAL A 153 15.92 7.78 -4.05
N GLN A 154 15.72 8.64 -5.04
CA GLN A 154 15.75 8.26 -6.44
C GLN A 154 17.12 7.71 -6.84
N ARG A 155 18.21 8.41 -6.52
CA ARG A 155 19.59 7.95 -6.79
C ARG A 155 19.87 6.60 -6.15
N PHE A 156 19.39 6.37 -4.93
CA PHE A 156 19.49 5.06 -4.27
C PHE A 156 18.72 3.96 -5.00
N ALA A 157 17.58 4.27 -5.62
CA ALA A 157 16.73 3.28 -6.27
C ALA A 157 17.19 2.88 -7.67
N ILE A 158 18.06 3.67 -8.30
CA ILE A 158 18.60 3.43 -9.64
C ILE A 158 20.09 3.03 -9.62
N ALA A 159 20.73 3.11 -8.45
CA ALA A 159 22.10 2.64 -8.22
C ALA A 159 22.12 1.12 -8.09
#